data_AF-A0A955L0B3-F1
#
_entry.id   AF-A0A955L0B3-F1
#
_cell.length_a   1.000
_cell.length_b   1.000
_cell.length_c   1.000
_cell.angle_alpha   90.00
_cell.angle_beta   90.00
_cell.angle_gamma   90.00
#
_symmetry.space_group_name_H-M   'P 1'
#
loop_
_entity.id
_entity.type
_entity.pdbx_description
1 polymer ?
#
loop_
_entity_poly.entity_id
_entity_poly.type
_entity_poly.pdbx_seq_one_letter_code
_entity_poly.pdbx_strand_id
1 'polypeptide(L)'
;MYAIFKTAQKFIISFVIIFTLLTIIHPVVVYARTAAEIEQEKIEKQKELDALNADLKNAEQALKLNISRKSSSLSEIDRIKAELAEIESQLEVNKLTQAQLEQEIGIKSLEKEDTERMQNIQIATSYISWKTQDDTSLVLGGDDVLKNAIYYDYVTEVSKNSIKGLTSELETLTKSNEEYKAQIDKLAKDNTELSARKTSLEKQISQIDSNIAKAKTNVDGLRSKVVGVQQNLELLSNEQQEIINKENKILLQDNAQCVRNDLVAGQFYFITRGRDLYQGHGIGLSQFGALGAAQQGWNANKILTFYYTGTAVQTLAPRNVNVTGYGSMDINTYVAGLGEIPSKACGSAEQASQNPSKYVADNPATIWDCWPEEAIKAQVIAARSYAATSSQPICTSAACQVYVGGNNKQWAADETANQYVTHGGNIIRAFYSSDNSQGYGTASISEVWNNWDGSYSGNYPYLQAVNDMGIAANGGYRDWTCRTNSYNIEQINQFFDYAKNDYTSAKSFLTNLKNTVGTVTSLSFEKGPSQRVKVVRVTGTNGTATMSGSLFKSVWNDWIYNKKPSGQFDYLYSLTWTYQNS
;
A
#
# COMPACT_ATOMS: atom_id res chain seq x y z
N MET A 1 -31.87 14.97 43.23
CA MET A 1 -30.67 15.55 42.58
C MET A 1 -29.33 15.03 43.16
N TYR A 2 -29.33 14.21 44.23
CA TYR A 2 -28.10 13.63 44.82
C TYR A 2 -27.76 12.19 44.36
N ALA A 3 -28.67 11.54 43.61
CA ALA A 3 -28.47 10.17 43.10
C ALA A 3 -27.80 10.11 41.71
N ILE A 4 -27.78 11.21 40.96
CA ILE A 4 -27.22 11.27 39.60
C ILE A 4 -25.69 11.51 39.63
N PHE A 5 -25.16 12.07 40.71
CA PHE A 5 -23.72 12.36 40.85
C PHE A 5 -22.85 11.13 41.22
N LYS A 6 -23.42 10.10 41.86
CA LYS A 6 -22.65 8.90 42.27
C LYS A 6 -22.37 7.91 41.14
N THR A 7 -23.18 7.93 40.07
CA THR A 7 -23.03 7.01 38.93
C THR A 7 -21.98 7.51 37.94
N ALA A 8 -21.83 8.84 37.80
CA ALA A 8 -20.81 9.45 36.93
C ALA A 8 -19.38 9.30 37.49
N GLN A 9 -19.21 9.29 38.82
CA GLN A 9 -17.89 9.19 39.45
C GLN A 9 -17.30 7.76 39.41
N LYS A 10 -18.14 6.73 39.36
CA LYS A 10 -17.70 5.33 39.18
C LYS A 10 -17.30 5.03 37.73
N PHE A 11 -17.93 5.65 36.75
CA PHE A 11 -17.58 5.48 35.33
C PHE A 11 -16.23 6.11 34.98
N ILE A 12 -15.88 7.25 35.59
CA ILE A 12 -14.61 7.95 35.32
C ILE A 12 -13.42 7.23 35.98
N ILE A 13 -13.61 6.58 37.14
CA ILE A 13 -12.51 5.88 37.84
C ILE A 13 -12.26 4.49 37.23
N SER A 14 -13.29 3.80 36.71
CA SER A 14 -13.10 2.52 36.00
C SER A 14 -12.47 2.69 34.61
N PHE A 15 -12.67 3.85 33.94
CA PHE A 15 -12.05 4.12 32.64
C PHE A 15 -10.55 4.43 32.76
N VAL A 16 -10.11 5.02 33.88
CA VAL A 16 -8.69 5.36 34.12
C VAL A 16 -7.87 4.14 34.58
N ILE A 17 -8.49 3.14 35.22
CA ILE A 17 -7.79 1.92 35.69
C ILE A 17 -7.68 0.85 34.59
N ILE A 18 -8.60 0.82 33.61
CA ILE A 18 -8.51 -0.11 32.46
C ILE A 18 -7.53 0.41 31.40
N PHE A 19 -7.30 1.73 31.33
CA PHE A 19 -6.33 2.31 30.37
C PHE A 19 -4.87 2.32 30.87
N THR A 20 -4.62 1.97 32.13
CA THR A 20 -3.27 1.96 32.73
C THR A 20 -2.68 0.55 32.94
N LEU A 21 -3.37 -0.50 32.52
CA LEU A 21 -2.94 -1.90 32.70
C LEU A 21 -2.62 -2.67 31.40
N LEU A 22 -2.46 -1.98 30.26
CA LEU A 22 -2.18 -2.59 28.96
C LEU A 22 -1.06 -1.91 28.15
N THR A 23 -0.08 -1.31 28.82
CA THR A 23 1.20 -0.94 28.18
C THR A 23 2.33 -1.80 28.73
N ILE A 24 2.22 -3.12 28.56
CA ILE A 24 3.43 -3.92 28.33
C ILE A 24 3.74 -3.70 26.85
N ILE A 25 4.52 -2.64 26.58
CA ILE A 25 5.18 -2.44 25.30
C ILE A 25 6.17 -3.61 25.17
N HIS A 26 5.69 -4.73 24.62
CA HIS A 26 6.60 -5.60 23.92
C HIS A 26 7.15 -4.74 22.78
N PRO A 27 8.48 -4.56 22.66
CA PRO A 27 9.01 -3.98 21.44
C PRO A 27 8.58 -4.92 20.32
N VAL A 28 7.54 -4.53 19.57
CA VAL A 28 7.30 -5.08 18.26
C VAL A 28 8.52 -4.62 17.48
N VAL A 29 9.50 -5.50 17.38
CA VAL A 29 10.54 -5.39 16.36
C VAL A 29 9.77 -5.46 15.04
N VAL A 30 9.45 -4.29 14.49
CA VAL A 30 8.93 -4.18 13.13
C VAL A 30 10.10 -4.57 12.24
N TYR A 31 10.14 -5.84 11.84
CA TYR A 31 10.96 -6.24 10.71
C TYR A 31 10.41 -5.48 9.49
N ALA A 32 11.21 -4.58 8.92
CA ALA A 32 10.87 -3.96 7.66
C ALA A 32 10.76 -5.08 6.61
N ARG A 33 9.56 -5.27 6.06
CA ARG A 33 9.31 -6.24 4.98
C ARG A 33 9.88 -5.66 3.68
N THR A 34 10.38 -6.52 2.81
CA THR A 34 11.03 -6.14 1.54
C THR A 34 10.01 -6.06 0.41
N ALA A 35 10.29 -5.30 -0.66
CA ALA A 35 9.39 -5.23 -1.83
C ALA A 35 9.12 -6.61 -2.47
N ALA A 36 10.07 -7.54 -2.38
CA ALA A 36 9.96 -8.90 -2.87
C ALA A 36 9.04 -9.78 -1.99
N GLU A 37 9.11 -9.63 -0.66
CA GLU A 37 8.21 -10.33 0.26
C GLU A 37 6.75 -9.88 0.06
N ILE A 38 6.53 -8.57 -0.17
CA ILE A 38 5.21 -8.03 -0.49
C ILE A 38 4.73 -8.54 -1.86
N GLU A 39 5.63 -8.69 -2.84
CA GLU A 39 5.25 -9.25 -4.15
C GLU A 39 4.79 -10.71 -4.04
N GLN A 40 5.45 -11.53 -3.21
CA GLN A 40 5.01 -12.91 -2.95
C GLN A 40 3.63 -12.93 -2.29
N GLU A 41 3.39 -12.07 -1.30
CA GLU A 41 2.09 -11.96 -0.65
C GLU A 41 0.99 -11.50 -1.62
N LYS A 42 1.29 -10.56 -2.52
CA LYS A 42 0.38 -10.14 -3.60
C LYS A 42 0.05 -11.31 -4.54
N ILE A 43 1.03 -12.13 -4.92
CA ILE A 43 0.81 -13.31 -5.77
C ILE A 43 -0.14 -14.30 -5.06
N GLU A 44 0.05 -14.56 -3.77
CA GLU A 44 -0.84 -15.41 -2.99
C GLU A 44 -2.25 -14.85 -2.90
N LYS A 45 -2.38 -13.54 -2.63
CA LYS A 45 -3.68 -12.85 -2.57
C LYS A 45 -4.37 -12.78 -3.94
N GLN A 46 -3.62 -12.66 -5.02
CA GLN A 46 -4.17 -12.71 -6.38
C GLN A 46 -4.73 -14.10 -6.70
N LYS A 47 -4.05 -15.17 -6.30
CA LYS A 47 -4.58 -16.54 -6.43
C LYS A 47 -5.86 -16.74 -5.62
N GLU A 48 -5.91 -16.19 -4.40
CA GLU A 48 -7.12 -16.20 -3.57
C GLU A 48 -8.27 -15.45 -4.25
N LEU A 49 -7.99 -14.27 -4.82
CA LEU A 49 -8.98 -13.47 -5.55
C LEU A 49 -9.51 -14.19 -6.78
N ASP A 50 -8.64 -14.83 -7.56
CA ASP A 50 -9.02 -15.58 -8.76
C ASP A 50 -9.92 -16.76 -8.41
N ALA A 51 -9.60 -17.49 -7.33
CA ALA A 51 -10.43 -18.57 -6.82
C ALA A 51 -11.81 -18.06 -6.37
N LEU A 52 -11.86 -16.97 -5.60
CA LEU A 52 -13.11 -16.36 -5.15
C LEU A 52 -13.96 -15.85 -6.31
N ASN A 53 -13.35 -15.27 -7.36
CA ASN A 53 -14.07 -14.82 -8.55
C ASN A 53 -14.65 -15.99 -9.35
N ALA A 54 -13.94 -17.11 -9.44
CA ALA A 54 -14.46 -18.33 -10.06
C ALA A 54 -15.67 -18.88 -9.27
N ASP A 55 -15.56 -18.95 -7.95
CA ASP A 55 -16.65 -19.38 -7.06
C ASP A 55 -17.86 -18.45 -7.15
N LEU A 56 -17.63 -17.13 -7.16
CA LEU A 56 -18.68 -16.13 -7.31
C LEU A 56 -19.42 -16.30 -8.65
N LYS A 57 -18.69 -16.47 -9.75
CA LYS A 57 -19.27 -16.70 -11.07
C LYS A 57 -20.14 -17.96 -11.09
N ASN A 58 -19.67 -19.05 -10.49
CA ASN A 58 -20.43 -20.30 -10.39
C ASN A 58 -21.69 -20.11 -9.54
N ALA A 59 -21.60 -19.40 -8.42
CA ALA A 59 -22.73 -19.11 -7.54
C ALA A 59 -23.79 -18.22 -8.23
N GLU A 60 -23.36 -17.20 -8.99
CA GLU A 60 -24.25 -16.33 -9.76
C GLU A 60 -24.96 -17.10 -10.88
N GLN A 61 -24.27 -18.01 -11.57
CA GLN A 61 -24.88 -18.90 -12.56
C GLN A 61 -25.93 -19.82 -11.94
N ALA A 62 -25.62 -20.43 -10.78
CA ALA A 62 -26.56 -21.27 -10.06
C ALA A 62 -27.80 -20.49 -9.60
N LEU A 63 -27.61 -19.25 -9.11
CA LEU A 63 -28.70 -18.36 -8.75
C LEU A 63 -29.59 -18.03 -9.96
N LYS A 64 -28.98 -17.68 -11.10
CA LYS A 64 -29.70 -17.39 -12.35
C LYS A 64 -30.51 -18.60 -12.83
N LEU A 65 -29.95 -19.81 -12.73
CA LEU A 65 -30.66 -21.04 -13.10
C LEU A 65 -31.88 -21.28 -12.19
N ASN A 66 -31.76 -21.06 -10.89
CA ASN A 66 -32.89 -21.19 -9.95
C ASN A 66 -34.00 -20.16 -10.22
N ILE A 67 -33.63 -18.92 -10.53
CA ILE A 67 -34.60 -17.88 -10.92
C ILE A 67 -35.33 -18.27 -12.21
N SER A 68 -34.60 -18.78 -13.20
CA SER A 68 -35.18 -19.26 -14.46
C SER A 68 -36.16 -20.42 -14.23
N ARG A 69 -35.77 -21.42 -13.42
CA ARG A 69 -36.64 -22.55 -13.04
C ARG A 69 -37.93 -22.07 -12.36
N LYS A 70 -37.83 -21.12 -11.42
CA LYS A 70 -39.01 -20.52 -10.77
C LYS A 70 -39.93 -19.87 -11.79
N SER A 71 -39.39 -19.09 -12.72
CA SER A 71 -40.18 -18.43 -13.77
C SER A 71 -40.92 -19.42 -14.65
N SER A 72 -40.28 -20.53 -15.03
CA SER A 72 -40.94 -21.60 -15.80
C SER A 72 -42.08 -22.26 -15.03
N SER A 73 -41.88 -22.60 -13.75
CA SER A 73 -42.93 -23.19 -12.92
C SER A 73 -44.11 -22.24 -12.67
N LEU A 74 -43.87 -20.94 -12.54
CA LEU A 74 -44.94 -19.94 -12.44
C LEU A 74 -45.79 -19.88 -13.71
N SER A 75 -45.14 -19.88 -14.88
CA SER A 75 -45.83 -19.92 -16.18
C SER A 75 -46.69 -21.19 -16.34
N GLU A 76 -46.19 -22.35 -15.88
CA GLU A 76 -46.96 -23.60 -15.88
C GLU A 76 -48.19 -23.52 -14.95
N ILE A 77 -48.05 -22.93 -13.77
CA ILE A 77 -49.17 -22.71 -12.85
C ILE A 77 -50.23 -21.81 -13.46
N ASP A 78 -49.84 -20.72 -14.12
CA ASP A 78 -50.79 -19.79 -14.73
C ASP A 78 -51.56 -20.43 -15.89
N ARG A 79 -50.91 -21.31 -16.66
CA ARG A 79 -51.59 -22.15 -17.67
C ARG A 79 -52.59 -23.11 -17.03
N ILE A 80 -52.18 -23.84 -15.99
CA ILE A 80 -53.06 -24.78 -15.29
C ILE A 80 -54.28 -24.05 -14.68
N LYS A 81 -54.10 -22.83 -14.14
CA LYS A 81 -55.22 -22.04 -13.61
C LYS A 81 -56.23 -21.68 -14.70
N ALA A 82 -55.77 -21.33 -15.90
CA ALA A 82 -56.65 -21.05 -17.03
C ALA A 82 -57.42 -22.31 -17.46
N GLU A 83 -56.73 -23.45 -17.56
CA GLU A 83 -57.36 -24.74 -17.88
C GLU A 83 -58.39 -25.17 -16.83
N LEU A 84 -58.09 -25.00 -15.54
CA LEU A 84 -59.02 -25.29 -14.44
C LEU A 84 -60.29 -24.43 -14.53
N ALA A 85 -60.16 -23.14 -14.80
CA ALA A 85 -61.31 -22.24 -14.95
C ALA A 85 -62.21 -22.63 -16.12
N GLU A 86 -61.62 -23.08 -17.22
CA GLU A 86 -62.37 -23.60 -18.38
C GLU A 86 -63.11 -24.90 -18.05
N ILE A 87 -62.43 -25.84 -17.37
CA ILE A 87 -63.03 -27.11 -16.93
C ILE A 87 -64.18 -26.87 -15.93
N GLU A 88 -64.02 -25.94 -14.98
CA GLU A 88 -65.07 -25.60 -14.01
C GLU A 88 -66.31 -25.04 -14.71
N SER A 89 -66.13 -24.12 -15.67
CA SER A 89 -67.22 -23.60 -16.49
C SER A 89 -67.91 -24.70 -17.29
N GLN A 90 -67.15 -25.62 -17.91
CA GLN A 90 -67.71 -26.72 -18.68
C GLN A 90 -68.47 -27.72 -17.80
N LEU A 91 -67.98 -28.01 -16.60
CA LEU A 91 -68.65 -28.85 -15.62
C LEU A 91 -70.00 -28.28 -15.20
N GLU A 92 -70.08 -26.96 -14.97
CA GLU A 92 -71.31 -26.29 -14.60
C GLU A 92 -72.35 -26.37 -15.72
N VAL A 93 -71.95 -26.05 -16.96
CA VAL A 93 -72.82 -26.17 -18.14
C VAL A 93 -73.27 -27.61 -18.34
N ASN A 94 -72.37 -28.59 -18.30
CA ASN A 94 -72.72 -29.99 -18.52
C ASN A 94 -73.66 -30.54 -17.45
N LYS A 95 -73.49 -30.16 -16.18
CA LYS A 95 -74.40 -30.56 -15.09
C LYS A 95 -75.80 -29.98 -15.26
N LEU A 96 -75.89 -28.72 -15.69
CA LEU A 96 -77.18 -28.09 -15.98
C LEU A 96 -77.89 -28.78 -17.15
N THR A 97 -77.16 -29.06 -18.24
CA THR A 97 -77.68 -29.81 -19.39
C THR A 97 -78.12 -31.21 -19.01
N GLN A 98 -77.33 -31.92 -18.19
CA GLN A 98 -77.68 -33.25 -17.67
C GLN A 98 -78.98 -33.20 -16.85
N ALA A 99 -79.12 -32.23 -15.95
CA ALA A 99 -80.33 -32.07 -15.14
C ALA A 99 -81.58 -31.75 -16.00
N GLN A 100 -81.41 -30.96 -17.06
CA GLN A 100 -82.48 -30.70 -18.04
C GLN A 100 -82.89 -31.97 -18.78
N LEU A 101 -81.93 -32.77 -19.24
CA LEU A 101 -82.18 -34.05 -19.90
C LEU A 101 -82.89 -35.03 -18.96
N GLU A 102 -82.49 -35.12 -17.70
CA GLU A 102 -83.16 -35.98 -16.70
C GLU A 102 -84.62 -35.57 -16.47
N GLN A 103 -84.90 -34.27 -16.43
CA GLN A 103 -86.27 -33.75 -16.33
C GLN A 103 -87.09 -34.09 -17.58
N GLU A 104 -86.51 -33.90 -18.77
CA GLU A 104 -87.17 -34.19 -20.05
C GLU A 104 -87.48 -35.68 -20.21
N ILE A 105 -86.52 -36.55 -19.86
CA ILE A 105 -86.71 -38.00 -19.79
C ILE A 105 -87.87 -38.35 -18.84
N GLY A 106 -87.93 -37.72 -17.66
CA GLY A 106 -89.02 -37.91 -16.70
C GLY A 106 -90.39 -37.52 -17.28
N ILE A 107 -90.49 -36.37 -17.94
CA ILE A 107 -91.72 -35.90 -18.60
C ILE A 107 -92.12 -36.87 -19.73
N LYS A 108 -91.18 -37.23 -20.61
CA LYS A 108 -91.41 -38.13 -21.75
C LYS A 108 -91.82 -39.54 -21.30
N SER A 109 -91.27 -40.02 -20.18
CA SER A 109 -91.67 -41.28 -19.58
C SER A 109 -93.12 -41.25 -19.10
N LEU A 110 -93.55 -40.15 -18.46
CA LEU A 110 -94.94 -39.95 -18.05
C LEU A 110 -95.89 -39.81 -19.24
N GLU A 111 -95.50 -39.08 -20.29
CA GLU A 111 -96.27 -38.98 -21.55
C GLU A 111 -96.49 -40.35 -22.19
N LYS A 112 -95.45 -41.20 -22.20
CA LYS A 112 -95.55 -42.58 -22.69
C LYS A 112 -96.48 -43.43 -21.83
N GLU A 113 -96.35 -43.39 -20.51
CA GLU A 113 -97.21 -44.14 -19.58
C GLU A 113 -98.68 -43.73 -19.72
N ASP A 114 -98.96 -42.42 -19.83
CA ASP A 114 -100.31 -41.91 -20.06
C ASP A 114 -100.85 -42.36 -21.43
N THR A 115 -100.03 -42.33 -22.48
CA THR A 115 -100.41 -42.82 -23.81
C THR A 115 -100.73 -44.32 -23.80
N GLU A 116 -99.92 -45.15 -23.13
CA GLU A 116 -100.17 -46.59 -22.95
C GLU A 116 -101.43 -46.86 -22.13
N ARG A 117 -101.65 -46.08 -21.06
CA ARG A 117 -102.86 -46.15 -20.24
C ARG A 117 -104.11 -45.78 -21.04
N MET A 118 -104.06 -44.69 -21.82
CA MET A 118 -105.17 -44.25 -22.67
C MET A 118 -105.47 -45.27 -23.76
N GLN A 119 -104.43 -45.87 -24.37
CA GLN A 119 -104.60 -46.99 -25.31
C GLN A 119 -105.33 -48.16 -24.64
N ASN A 120 -104.91 -48.58 -23.43
CA ASN A 120 -105.55 -49.67 -22.68
C ASN A 120 -107.01 -49.36 -22.30
N ILE A 121 -107.30 -48.13 -21.86
CA ILE A 121 -108.66 -47.67 -21.54
C ILE A 121 -109.53 -47.66 -22.81
N GLN A 122 -109.00 -47.16 -23.93
CA GLN A 122 -109.71 -47.16 -25.21
C GLN A 122 -109.99 -48.60 -25.64
N ILE A 123 -108.99 -49.48 -25.69
CA ILE A 123 -109.16 -50.92 -26.00
C ILE A 123 -110.23 -51.56 -25.11
N ALA A 124 -110.21 -51.31 -23.79
CA ALA A 124 -111.18 -51.86 -22.86
C ALA A 124 -112.60 -51.31 -23.07
N THR A 125 -112.77 -49.99 -23.22
CA THR A 125 -114.06 -49.32 -23.47
C THR A 125 -114.70 -49.84 -24.75
N SER A 126 -113.87 -50.03 -25.75
CA SER A 126 -114.20 -50.51 -27.05
C SER A 126 -114.57 -51.98 -27.12
N TYR A 127 -113.83 -52.82 -26.40
CA TYR A 127 -114.19 -54.21 -26.16
C TYR A 127 -115.55 -54.33 -25.44
N ILE A 128 -115.80 -53.48 -24.44
CA ILE A 128 -117.09 -53.38 -23.75
C ILE A 128 -118.19 -52.96 -24.73
N SER A 129 -118.01 -51.87 -25.48
CA SER A 129 -118.97 -51.37 -26.48
C SER A 129 -119.31 -52.43 -27.53
N TRP A 130 -118.33 -53.20 -27.99
CA TRP A 130 -118.54 -54.33 -28.91
C TRP A 130 -119.36 -55.46 -28.27
N LYS A 131 -119.16 -55.73 -26.97
CA LYS A 131 -119.89 -56.75 -26.19
C LYS A 131 -121.31 -56.33 -25.76
N THR A 132 -121.59 -55.03 -25.67
CA THR A 132 -122.85 -54.47 -25.19
C THR A 132 -123.76 -53.92 -26.29
N GLN A 133 -123.36 -54.04 -27.57
CA GLN A 133 -124.21 -53.70 -28.71
C GLN A 133 -125.37 -54.72 -28.80
N ASP A 134 -126.61 -54.23 -28.80
CA ASP A 134 -127.83 -55.04 -28.93
C ASP A 134 -127.95 -55.58 -30.37
N ASP A 135 -128.16 -56.89 -30.50
CA ASP A 135 -128.08 -57.69 -31.75
C ASP A 135 -129.24 -57.44 -32.73
N THR A 136 -130.03 -56.37 -32.52
CA THR A 136 -131.28 -56.09 -33.27
C THR A 136 -131.22 -54.92 -34.25
N SER A 137 -130.10 -54.19 -34.37
CA SER A 137 -129.93 -53.15 -35.41
C SER A 137 -129.06 -53.59 -36.60
N LEU A 138 -128.80 -54.89 -36.73
CA LEU A 138 -127.97 -55.51 -37.78
C LEU A 138 -128.72 -55.70 -39.11
N VAL A 139 -129.60 -54.77 -39.47
CA VAL A 139 -130.40 -54.85 -40.70
C VAL A 139 -130.59 -53.43 -41.23
N LEU A 140 -129.86 -53.13 -42.32
CA LEU A 140 -129.95 -51.94 -43.20
C LEU A 140 -128.98 -50.79 -42.91
N GLY A 141 -127.88 -50.77 -43.68
CA GLY A 141 -127.11 -49.55 -43.94
C GLY A 141 -125.63 -49.69 -43.63
N GLY A 142 -124.83 -49.92 -44.68
CA GLY A 142 -123.37 -49.96 -44.59
C GLY A 142 -122.81 -48.63 -44.10
N ASP A 143 -122.17 -48.68 -42.92
CA ASP A 143 -121.02 -47.86 -42.57
C ASP A 143 -120.46 -48.24 -41.20
N ASP A 144 -121.26 -48.79 -40.27
CA ASP A 144 -120.92 -48.72 -38.83
C ASP A 144 -120.02 -49.84 -38.25
N VAL A 145 -120.18 -51.12 -38.65
CA VAL A 145 -119.31 -52.21 -38.14
C VAL A 145 -117.90 -52.12 -38.74
N LEU A 146 -117.81 -51.78 -40.02
CA LEU A 146 -116.54 -51.56 -40.71
C LEU A 146 -115.90 -50.24 -40.26
N LYS A 147 -116.67 -49.16 -40.00
CA LYS A 147 -116.14 -47.95 -39.34
C LYS A 147 -115.59 -48.24 -37.97
N ASN A 148 -116.26 -49.04 -37.13
CA ASN A 148 -115.71 -49.42 -35.82
C ASN A 148 -114.43 -50.24 -35.95
N ALA A 149 -114.38 -51.27 -36.81
CA ALA A 149 -113.17 -52.07 -37.03
C ALA A 149 -112.00 -51.27 -37.64
N ILE A 150 -112.28 -50.39 -38.62
CA ILE A 150 -111.29 -49.48 -39.22
C ILE A 150 -110.84 -48.43 -38.21
N TYR A 151 -111.76 -47.89 -37.40
CA TYR A 151 -111.46 -46.95 -36.31
C TYR A 151 -110.61 -47.64 -35.23
N TYR A 152 -110.86 -48.91 -34.93
CA TYR A 152 -110.02 -49.72 -34.04
C TYR A 152 -108.60 -49.90 -34.53
N ASP A 153 -108.45 -50.35 -35.78
CA ASP A 153 -107.15 -50.54 -36.40
C ASP A 153 -106.39 -49.22 -36.49
N TYR A 154 -107.07 -48.15 -36.92
CA TYR A 154 -106.54 -46.79 -37.01
C TYR A 154 -106.09 -46.23 -35.67
N VAL A 155 -106.93 -46.26 -34.63
CA VAL A 155 -106.59 -45.73 -33.29
C VAL A 155 -105.48 -46.55 -32.63
N THR A 156 -105.48 -47.88 -32.84
CA THR A 156 -104.43 -48.77 -32.32
C THR A 156 -103.10 -48.51 -33.02
N GLU A 157 -103.08 -48.33 -34.34
CA GLU A 157 -101.87 -47.99 -35.11
C GLU A 157 -101.34 -46.59 -34.79
N VAL A 158 -102.21 -45.58 -34.68
CA VAL A 158 -101.79 -44.22 -34.30
C VAL A 158 -101.18 -44.20 -32.89
N SER A 159 -101.77 -44.92 -31.94
CA SER A 159 -101.24 -45.03 -30.57
C SER A 159 -99.94 -45.83 -30.53
N LYS A 160 -99.84 -46.96 -31.25
CA LYS A 160 -98.59 -47.73 -31.39
C LYS A 160 -97.46 -46.91 -32.00
N ASN A 161 -97.73 -46.15 -33.06
CA ASN A 161 -96.74 -45.29 -33.70
C ASN A 161 -96.27 -44.17 -32.77
N SER A 162 -97.18 -43.60 -31.97
CA SER A 162 -96.85 -42.60 -30.94
C SER A 162 -95.98 -43.18 -29.82
N ILE A 163 -96.32 -44.36 -29.29
CA ILE A 163 -95.51 -45.08 -28.28
C ILE A 163 -94.13 -45.43 -28.82
N LYS A 164 -94.05 -45.87 -30.08
CA LYS A 164 -92.78 -46.18 -30.75
C LYS A 164 -91.92 -44.93 -30.95
N GLY A 165 -92.52 -43.80 -31.32
CA GLY A 165 -91.86 -42.50 -31.42
C GLY A 165 -91.29 -42.03 -30.07
N LEU A 166 -92.12 -42.00 -29.03
CA LEU A 166 -91.72 -41.66 -27.66
C LEU A 166 -90.63 -42.59 -27.12
N THR A 167 -90.68 -43.88 -27.45
CA THR A 167 -89.63 -44.85 -27.07
C THR A 167 -88.29 -44.51 -27.74
N SER A 168 -88.29 -44.17 -29.03
CA SER A 168 -87.08 -43.77 -29.74
C SER A 168 -86.51 -42.43 -29.25
N GLU A 169 -87.39 -41.47 -28.91
CA GLU A 169 -87.00 -40.21 -28.27
C GLU A 169 -86.35 -40.46 -26.89
N LEU A 170 -86.99 -41.28 -26.05
CA LEU A 170 -86.45 -41.67 -24.73
C LEU A 170 -85.10 -42.39 -24.84
N GLU A 171 -84.93 -43.30 -25.80
CA GLU A 171 -83.63 -43.96 -26.05
C GLU A 171 -82.55 -42.95 -26.43
N THR A 172 -82.88 -41.98 -27.30
CA THR A 172 -81.95 -40.94 -27.74
C THR A 172 -81.56 -40.00 -26.60
N LEU A 173 -82.54 -39.54 -25.83
CA LEU A 173 -82.33 -38.68 -24.66
C LEU A 173 -81.53 -39.40 -23.57
N THR A 174 -81.84 -40.67 -23.30
CA THR A 174 -81.12 -41.49 -22.32
C THR A 174 -79.65 -41.65 -22.72
N LYS A 175 -79.39 -41.96 -24.00
CA LYS A 175 -78.02 -42.06 -24.52
C LYS A 175 -77.27 -40.73 -24.40
N SER A 176 -77.90 -39.61 -24.75
CA SER A 176 -77.28 -38.29 -24.60
C SER A 176 -76.99 -37.96 -23.13
N ASN A 177 -77.89 -38.32 -22.21
CA ASN A 177 -77.69 -38.16 -20.77
C ASN A 177 -76.49 -38.99 -20.26
N GLU A 178 -76.36 -40.24 -20.70
CA GLU A 178 -75.20 -41.08 -20.39
C GLU A 178 -73.88 -40.50 -20.92
N GLU A 179 -73.89 -39.93 -22.13
CA GLU A 179 -72.73 -39.25 -22.72
C GLU A 179 -72.31 -38.02 -21.89
N TYR A 180 -73.26 -37.18 -21.48
CA TYR A 180 -72.97 -36.02 -20.61
C TYR A 180 -72.46 -36.46 -19.23
N LYS A 181 -73.02 -37.52 -18.65
CA LYS A 181 -72.53 -38.10 -17.39
C LYS A 181 -71.07 -38.56 -17.52
N ALA A 182 -70.73 -39.27 -18.59
CA ALA A 182 -69.36 -39.69 -18.85
C ALA A 182 -68.39 -38.50 -19.06
N GLN A 183 -68.84 -37.44 -19.72
CA GLN A 183 -68.07 -36.20 -19.87
C GLN A 183 -67.84 -35.50 -18.52
N ILE A 184 -68.87 -35.42 -17.67
CA ILE A 184 -68.76 -34.85 -16.32
C ILE A 184 -67.75 -35.63 -15.47
N ASP A 185 -67.82 -36.96 -15.48
CA ASP A 185 -66.89 -37.82 -14.74
C ASP A 185 -65.44 -37.61 -15.21
N LYS A 186 -65.23 -37.52 -16.52
CA LYS A 186 -63.92 -37.23 -17.10
C LYS A 186 -63.40 -35.84 -16.67
N LEU A 187 -64.20 -34.79 -16.85
CA LEU A 187 -63.83 -33.43 -16.48
C LEU A 187 -63.56 -33.30 -14.98
N ALA A 188 -64.33 -33.98 -14.12
CA ALA A 188 -64.12 -33.99 -12.67
C ALA A 188 -62.78 -34.66 -12.30
N LYS A 189 -62.40 -35.73 -13.01
CA LYS A 189 -61.10 -36.37 -12.85
C LYS A 189 -59.96 -35.46 -13.30
N ASP A 190 -60.06 -34.89 -14.50
CA ASP A 190 -59.06 -33.96 -15.05
C ASP A 190 -58.87 -32.74 -14.13
N ASN A 191 -59.95 -32.19 -13.58
CA ASN A 191 -59.94 -31.11 -12.59
C ASN A 191 -59.15 -31.49 -11.33
N THR A 192 -59.38 -32.69 -10.81
CA THR A 192 -58.69 -33.19 -9.60
C THR A 192 -57.20 -33.38 -9.86
N GLU A 193 -56.83 -33.95 -11.01
CA GLU A 193 -55.45 -34.20 -11.40
C GLU A 193 -54.67 -32.90 -11.63
N LEU A 194 -55.24 -31.95 -12.37
CA LEU A 194 -54.64 -30.63 -12.60
C LEU A 194 -54.49 -29.83 -11.30
N SER A 195 -55.48 -29.88 -10.40
CA SER A 195 -55.41 -29.23 -9.09
C SER A 195 -54.29 -29.82 -8.20
N ALA A 196 -54.13 -31.15 -8.23
CA ALA A 196 -53.03 -31.83 -7.56
C ALA A 196 -51.66 -31.45 -8.16
N ARG A 197 -51.56 -31.37 -9.49
CA ARG A 197 -50.35 -30.94 -10.21
C ARG A 197 -49.97 -29.50 -9.87
N LYS A 198 -50.94 -28.58 -9.84
CA LYS A 198 -50.75 -27.18 -9.40
C LYS A 198 -50.19 -27.13 -7.98
N THR A 199 -50.81 -27.84 -7.04
CA THR A 199 -50.35 -27.89 -5.64
C THR A 199 -48.91 -28.41 -5.52
N SER A 200 -48.55 -29.42 -6.32
CA SER A 200 -47.18 -29.95 -6.38
C SER A 200 -46.18 -28.91 -6.90
N LEU A 201 -46.52 -28.17 -7.96
CA LEU A 201 -45.69 -27.08 -8.49
C LEU A 201 -45.54 -25.93 -7.49
N GLU A 202 -46.60 -25.55 -6.77
CA GLU A 202 -46.54 -24.53 -5.72
C GLU A 202 -45.57 -24.93 -4.60
N LYS A 203 -45.57 -26.22 -4.20
CA LYS A 203 -44.60 -26.77 -3.26
C LYS A 203 -43.16 -26.73 -3.80
N GLN A 204 -42.96 -27.05 -5.08
CA GLN A 204 -41.65 -26.93 -5.73
C GLN A 204 -41.15 -25.49 -5.75
N ILE A 205 -42.03 -24.51 -6.02
CA ILE A 205 -41.69 -23.08 -5.98
C ILE A 205 -41.23 -22.67 -4.58
N SER A 206 -41.92 -23.09 -3.53
CA SER A 206 -41.51 -22.79 -2.15
C SER A 206 -40.09 -23.32 -1.84
N GLN A 207 -39.77 -24.52 -2.32
CA GLN A 207 -38.42 -25.08 -2.20
C GLN A 207 -37.39 -24.29 -3.01
N ILE A 208 -37.74 -23.89 -4.24
CA ILE A 208 -36.88 -23.05 -5.09
C ILE A 208 -36.62 -21.69 -4.44
N ASP A 209 -37.62 -21.09 -3.78
CA ASP A 209 -37.46 -19.83 -3.07
C ASP A 209 -36.47 -19.92 -1.90
N SER A 210 -36.54 -21.01 -1.13
CA SER A 210 -35.52 -21.28 -0.10
C SER A 210 -34.12 -21.41 -0.71
N ASN A 211 -34.00 -22.10 -1.85
CA ASN A 211 -32.72 -22.26 -2.54
C ASN A 211 -32.20 -20.92 -3.12
N ILE A 212 -33.09 -20.06 -3.64
CA ILE A 212 -32.75 -18.71 -4.11
C ILE A 212 -32.24 -17.85 -2.95
N ALA A 213 -32.90 -17.88 -1.79
CA ALA A 213 -32.47 -17.12 -0.62
C ALA A 213 -31.07 -17.54 -0.12
N LYS A 214 -30.81 -18.86 -0.06
CA LYS A 214 -29.49 -19.41 0.28
C LYS A 214 -28.43 -19.02 -0.76
N ALA A 215 -28.75 -19.14 -2.05
CA ALA A 215 -27.84 -18.77 -3.13
C ALA A 215 -27.51 -17.27 -3.14
N LYS A 216 -28.49 -16.38 -2.88
CA LYS A 216 -28.26 -14.94 -2.72
C LYS A 216 -27.31 -14.65 -1.57
N THR A 217 -27.57 -15.23 -0.39
CA THR A 217 -26.69 -15.07 0.78
C THR A 217 -25.26 -15.52 0.48
N ASN A 218 -25.09 -16.63 -0.25
CA ASN A 218 -23.78 -17.10 -0.67
C ASN A 218 -23.09 -16.13 -1.65
N VAL A 219 -23.83 -15.63 -2.66
CA VAL A 219 -23.33 -14.62 -3.61
C VAL A 219 -22.89 -13.36 -2.90
N ASP A 220 -23.69 -12.84 -1.96
CA ASP A 220 -23.38 -11.64 -1.19
C ASP A 220 -22.15 -11.84 -0.31
N GLY A 221 -22.03 -13.01 0.34
CA GLY A 221 -20.86 -13.39 1.13
C GLY A 221 -19.58 -13.48 0.29
N LEU A 222 -19.66 -14.10 -0.90
CA LEU A 222 -18.53 -14.17 -1.84
C LEU A 222 -18.14 -12.80 -2.37
N ARG A 223 -19.11 -11.94 -2.74
CA ARG A 223 -18.85 -10.55 -3.16
C ARG A 223 -18.13 -9.76 -2.07
N SER A 224 -18.56 -9.90 -0.82
CA SER A 224 -17.89 -9.22 0.30
C SER A 224 -16.44 -9.69 0.47
N LYS A 225 -16.16 -10.99 0.31
CA LYS A 225 -14.79 -11.52 0.35
C LYS A 225 -13.94 -11.01 -0.82
N VAL A 226 -14.49 -10.99 -2.03
CA VAL A 226 -13.84 -10.43 -3.22
C VAL A 226 -13.42 -8.98 -2.98
N VAL A 227 -14.35 -8.14 -2.49
CA VAL A 227 -14.04 -6.73 -2.17
C VAL A 227 -12.95 -6.63 -1.11
N GLY A 228 -13.01 -7.44 -0.05
CA GLY A 228 -11.98 -7.44 1.01
C GLY A 228 -10.59 -7.83 0.50
N VAL A 229 -10.49 -8.84 -0.36
CA VAL A 229 -9.21 -9.24 -0.96
C VAL A 229 -8.69 -8.19 -1.96
N GLN A 230 -9.58 -7.57 -2.75
CA GLN A 230 -9.20 -6.46 -3.64
C GLN A 230 -8.64 -5.26 -2.87
N GLN A 231 -9.27 -4.88 -1.75
CA GLN A 231 -8.76 -3.81 -0.87
C GLN A 231 -7.39 -4.17 -0.29
N ASN A 232 -7.18 -5.42 0.13
CA ASN A 232 -5.89 -5.88 0.61
C ASN A 232 -4.80 -5.80 -0.49
N LEU A 233 -5.12 -6.18 -1.73
CA LEU A 233 -4.19 -6.06 -2.85
C LEU A 233 -3.83 -4.60 -3.15
N GLU A 234 -4.79 -3.67 -3.05
CA GLU A 234 -4.54 -2.24 -3.21
C GLU A 234 -3.62 -1.70 -2.10
N LEU A 235 -3.87 -2.09 -0.84
CA LEU A 235 -3.02 -1.75 0.30
C LEU A 235 -1.59 -2.28 0.12
N LEU A 236 -1.44 -3.56 -0.26
CA LEU A 236 -0.14 -4.17 -0.52
C LEU A 236 0.58 -3.50 -1.70
N SER A 237 -0.15 -3.11 -2.75
CA SER A 237 0.42 -2.38 -3.89
C SER A 237 0.92 -0.99 -3.47
N ASN A 238 0.17 -0.29 -2.63
CA ASN A 238 0.59 1.01 -2.09
C ASN A 238 1.81 0.88 -1.18
N GLU A 239 1.81 -0.12 -0.29
CA GLU A 239 2.94 -0.42 0.59
C GLU A 239 4.20 -0.77 -0.22
N GLN A 240 4.07 -1.64 -1.23
CA GLN A 240 5.16 -1.98 -2.14
C GLN A 240 5.69 -0.75 -2.87
N GLN A 241 4.80 0.09 -3.40
CA GLN A 241 5.20 1.31 -4.11
C GLN A 241 5.90 2.30 -3.19
N GLU A 242 5.48 2.42 -1.93
CA GLU A 242 6.18 3.24 -0.94
C GLU A 242 7.58 2.72 -0.65
N ILE A 243 7.75 1.41 -0.52
CA ILE A 243 9.06 0.78 -0.29
C ILE A 243 9.95 0.97 -1.52
N ILE A 244 9.46 0.67 -2.72
CA ILE A 244 10.18 0.92 -3.98
C ILE A 244 10.52 2.39 -4.15
N ASN A 245 9.64 3.32 -3.75
CA ASN A 245 9.93 4.76 -3.83
C ASN A 245 10.98 5.19 -2.79
N LYS A 246 11.01 4.57 -1.61
CA LYS A 246 12.07 4.77 -0.61
C LYS A 246 13.39 4.19 -1.12
N GLU A 247 13.39 2.98 -1.67
CA GLU A 247 14.54 2.34 -2.35
C GLU A 247 15.03 3.20 -3.53
N ASN A 248 14.15 3.68 -4.39
CA ASN A 248 14.51 4.52 -5.53
C ASN A 248 14.99 5.91 -5.10
N LYS A 249 14.46 6.49 -4.02
CA LYS A 249 15.04 7.72 -3.43
C LYS A 249 16.45 7.50 -2.89
N ILE A 250 16.76 6.28 -2.43
CA ILE A 250 18.11 5.87 -2.04
C ILE A 250 18.99 5.68 -3.29
N LEU A 251 18.46 5.10 -4.37
CA LEU A 251 19.20 4.81 -5.61
C LEU A 251 19.42 6.04 -6.51
N LEU A 252 18.52 7.02 -6.52
CA LEU A 252 18.58 8.23 -7.36
C LEU A 252 19.53 9.32 -6.81
N GLN A 253 20.23 9.04 -5.70
CA GLN A 253 21.35 9.86 -5.22
C GLN A 253 22.71 9.28 -5.63
N ASP A 254 22.79 8.35 -6.59
CA ASP A 254 24.09 7.84 -7.03
C ASP A 254 24.70 8.70 -8.13
N ASN A 255 25.91 9.18 -7.90
CA ASN A 255 26.72 9.79 -8.93
C ASN A 255 27.06 8.72 -9.99
N ALA A 256 26.92 9.02 -11.28
CA ALA A 256 27.25 8.11 -12.40
C ALA A 256 28.68 7.53 -12.36
N GLN A 257 29.58 8.10 -11.57
CA GLN A 257 30.94 7.57 -11.31
C GLN A 257 30.99 6.41 -10.29
N CYS A 258 29.87 6.10 -9.61
CA CYS A 258 29.74 5.01 -8.66
C CYS A 258 28.88 3.87 -9.25
N VAL A 259 29.35 3.19 -10.30
CA VAL A 259 28.66 2.03 -10.88
C VAL A 259 28.66 0.88 -9.87
N ARG A 260 27.48 0.37 -9.50
CA ARG A 260 27.29 -0.67 -8.47
C ARG A 260 26.19 -1.67 -8.86
N ASN A 261 26.26 -2.85 -8.25
CA ASN A 261 25.23 -3.89 -8.41
C ASN A 261 23.95 -3.50 -7.64
N ASP A 262 22.84 -4.13 -8.02
CA ASP A 262 21.56 -4.00 -7.32
C ASP A 262 21.69 -4.35 -5.82
N LEU A 263 20.87 -3.68 -4.99
CA LEU A 263 20.82 -3.94 -3.56
C LEU A 263 20.23 -5.33 -3.29
N VAL A 264 20.74 -6.00 -2.25
CA VAL A 264 20.33 -7.36 -1.88
C VAL A 264 19.63 -7.31 -0.55
N ALA A 265 18.30 -7.44 -0.56
CA ALA A 265 17.44 -7.44 0.62
C ALA A 265 18.03 -8.21 1.82
N GLY A 266 17.95 -7.61 3.01
CA GLY A 266 18.48 -8.13 4.26
C GLY A 266 19.98 -7.94 4.50
N GLN A 267 20.71 -7.24 3.62
CA GLN A 267 22.16 -7.03 3.74
C GLN A 267 22.53 -5.58 4.07
N PHE A 268 23.74 -5.40 4.60
CA PHE A 268 24.32 -4.09 4.95
C PHE A 268 24.85 -3.39 3.72
N TYR A 269 24.59 -2.10 3.59
CA TYR A 269 25.32 -1.24 2.68
C TYR A 269 25.53 0.15 3.29
N PHE A 270 26.54 0.86 2.80
CA PHE A 270 26.88 2.20 3.26
C PHE A 270 26.62 3.21 2.15
N ILE A 271 26.12 4.39 2.53
CA ILE A 271 26.05 5.56 1.65
C ILE A 271 26.95 6.62 2.26
N THR A 272 27.95 7.07 1.52
CA THR A 272 28.82 8.16 1.92
C THR A 272 28.40 9.47 1.26
N ARG A 273 28.45 10.57 2.02
CA ARG A 273 28.25 11.94 1.53
C ARG A 273 29.57 12.71 1.58
N GLY A 274 29.94 13.25 0.43
CA GLY A 274 31.16 14.00 0.19
C GLY A 274 32.43 13.14 0.19
N ARG A 275 33.58 13.78 -0.04
CA ARG A 275 34.85 13.08 -0.24
C ARG A 275 35.98 13.76 0.52
N ASP A 276 36.55 13.06 1.50
CA ASP A 276 37.57 13.62 2.41
C ASP A 276 38.82 14.13 1.66
N LEU A 277 39.13 13.55 0.49
CA LEU A 277 40.22 14.02 -0.38
C LEU A 277 40.07 15.51 -0.76
N TYR A 278 38.83 15.99 -0.92
CA TYR A 278 38.53 17.37 -1.28
C TYR A 278 38.07 18.21 -0.08
N GLN A 279 37.46 17.58 0.94
CA GLN A 279 37.05 18.27 2.17
C GLN A 279 38.23 18.63 3.10
N GLY A 280 39.29 17.82 3.08
CA GLY A 280 40.29 17.81 4.13
C GLY A 280 39.70 17.26 5.44
N HIS A 281 40.21 17.71 6.58
CA HIS A 281 39.77 17.19 7.89
C HIS A 281 38.46 17.80 8.41
N GLY A 282 38.03 18.95 7.87
CA GLY A 282 36.78 19.63 8.23
C GLY A 282 36.63 20.06 9.68
N ILE A 283 37.70 20.55 10.30
CA ILE A 283 37.66 21.12 11.66
C ILE A 283 38.03 22.60 11.55
N GLY A 284 37.28 23.49 12.20
CA GLY A 284 37.53 24.93 12.14
C GLY A 284 37.16 25.55 10.79
N LEU A 285 37.86 26.59 10.36
CA LEU A 285 37.46 27.40 9.20
C LEU A 285 37.44 26.59 7.89
N SER A 286 36.33 26.65 7.15
CA SER A 286 36.28 26.19 5.75
C SER A 286 36.75 27.32 4.83
N GLN A 287 37.69 27.05 3.93
CA GLN A 287 38.14 28.03 2.94
C GLN A 287 37.00 28.39 1.97
N PHE A 288 36.31 27.40 1.40
CA PHE A 288 35.13 27.62 0.55
C PHE A 288 33.95 28.23 1.33
N GLY A 289 33.84 27.87 2.60
CA GLY A 289 32.93 28.50 3.54
C GLY A 289 33.20 29.99 3.73
N ALA A 290 34.46 30.38 3.94
CA ALA A 290 34.89 31.78 4.06
C ALA A 290 34.71 32.55 2.75
N LEU A 291 34.99 31.92 1.61
CA LEU A 291 34.74 32.46 0.27
C LEU A 291 33.27 32.86 0.11
N GLY A 292 32.35 31.91 0.32
CA GLY A 292 30.92 32.18 0.15
C GLY A 292 30.37 33.18 1.18
N ALA A 293 30.83 33.11 2.43
CA ALA A 293 30.48 34.09 3.44
C ALA A 293 30.91 35.52 3.06
N ALA A 294 32.13 35.68 2.52
CA ALA A 294 32.61 36.98 2.06
C ALA A 294 31.87 37.47 0.81
N GLN A 295 31.47 36.58 -0.10
CA GLN A 295 30.59 36.91 -1.23
C GLN A 295 29.21 37.42 -0.75
N GLN A 296 28.75 36.96 0.41
CA GLN A 296 27.55 37.46 1.08
C GLN A 296 27.82 38.71 1.95
N GLY A 297 28.98 39.34 1.83
CA GLY A 297 29.33 40.59 2.50
C GLY A 297 29.80 40.42 3.95
N TRP A 298 30.20 39.22 4.39
CA TRP A 298 30.76 39.04 5.72
C TRP A 298 32.21 39.52 5.76
N ASN A 299 32.56 40.25 6.82
CA ASN A 299 33.95 40.62 7.10
C ASN A 299 34.71 39.47 7.78
N ALA A 300 36.04 39.56 7.79
CA ALA A 300 36.92 38.53 8.33
C ALA A 300 36.62 38.18 9.79
N ASN A 301 36.29 39.17 10.62
CA ASN A 301 35.95 38.94 12.03
C ASN A 301 34.68 38.10 12.18
N LYS A 302 33.62 38.42 11.42
CA LYS A 302 32.36 37.65 11.42
C LYS A 302 32.60 36.22 10.91
N ILE A 303 33.40 36.05 9.86
CA ILE A 303 33.76 34.72 9.33
C ILE A 303 34.47 33.89 10.42
N LEU A 304 35.49 34.45 11.06
CA LEU A 304 36.29 33.74 12.06
C LEU A 304 35.49 33.38 13.31
N THR A 305 34.71 34.32 13.84
CA THR A 305 33.88 34.09 15.05
C THR A 305 32.69 33.17 14.79
N PHE A 306 32.29 32.99 13.52
CA PHE A 306 31.34 31.96 13.11
C PHE A 306 31.98 30.56 13.16
N TYR A 307 33.18 30.38 12.61
CA TYR A 307 33.85 29.06 12.58
C TYR A 307 34.51 28.65 13.91
N TYR A 308 34.88 29.63 14.74
CA TYR A 308 35.52 29.39 16.03
C TYR A 308 34.60 29.88 17.16
N THR A 309 33.93 28.94 17.84
CA THR A 309 32.88 29.25 18.82
C THR A 309 33.44 29.95 20.06
N GLY A 310 32.77 31.02 20.52
CA GLY A 310 33.15 31.74 21.72
C GLY A 310 34.51 32.45 21.61
N THR A 311 34.91 32.83 20.39
CA THR A 311 36.20 33.49 20.13
C THR A 311 36.04 34.96 19.77
N ALA A 312 37.16 35.68 19.77
CA ALA A 312 37.26 37.05 19.27
C ALA A 312 38.56 37.24 18.47
N VAL A 313 38.53 38.13 17.48
CA VAL A 313 39.74 38.57 16.79
C VAL A 313 40.37 39.73 17.55
N GLN A 314 41.63 39.58 17.96
CA GLN A 314 42.37 40.57 18.74
C GLN A 314 43.71 40.90 18.07
N THR A 315 44.13 42.16 18.19
CA THR A 315 45.48 42.58 17.79
C THR A 315 46.42 42.42 18.98
N LEU A 316 47.50 41.66 18.80
CA LEU A 316 48.47 41.35 19.85
C LEU A 316 49.87 41.87 19.49
N ALA A 317 50.86 41.68 20.36
CA ALA A 317 52.24 42.03 20.06
C ALA A 317 52.82 41.17 18.91
N PRO A 318 53.75 41.70 18.10
CA PRO A 318 54.46 40.94 17.07
C PRO A 318 55.17 39.70 17.63
N ARG A 319 55.29 38.66 16.80
CA ARG A 319 55.87 37.37 17.19
C ARG A 319 56.66 36.75 16.04
N ASN A 320 57.67 35.96 16.39
CA ASN A 320 58.37 35.10 15.45
C ASN A 320 57.86 33.65 15.55
N VAL A 321 57.97 32.94 14.44
CA VAL A 321 57.71 31.49 14.35
C VAL A 321 58.94 30.78 13.78
N ASN A 322 59.14 29.54 14.20
CA ASN A 322 60.18 28.68 13.64
C ASN A 322 59.58 27.81 12.54
N VAL A 323 60.19 27.83 11.36
CA VAL A 323 59.73 27.07 10.19
C VAL A 323 60.82 26.10 9.76
N THR A 324 60.45 24.83 9.58
CA THR A 324 61.38 23.77 9.19
C THR A 324 62.03 24.11 7.85
N GLY A 325 63.35 24.18 7.83
CA GLY A 325 64.14 24.55 6.64
C GLY A 325 64.31 26.05 6.40
N TYR A 326 63.61 26.92 7.16
CA TYR A 326 63.69 28.39 7.01
C TYR A 326 64.12 29.11 8.29
N GLY A 327 64.10 28.44 9.45
CA GLY A 327 64.53 29.01 10.73
C GLY A 327 63.47 29.92 11.36
N SER A 328 63.91 30.79 12.27
CA SER A 328 63.06 31.78 12.92
C SER A 328 62.76 32.93 11.96
N MET A 329 61.49 33.29 11.80
CA MET A 329 61.08 34.43 11.00
C MET A 329 59.88 35.16 11.60
N ASP A 330 59.69 36.41 11.18
CA ASP A 330 58.50 37.18 11.55
C ASP A 330 57.24 36.49 11.02
N ILE A 331 56.22 36.38 11.88
CA ILE A 331 55.00 35.65 11.55
C ILE A 331 54.18 36.32 10.45
N ASN A 332 54.34 37.63 10.23
CA ASN A 332 53.71 38.33 9.13
C ASN A 332 54.36 37.96 7.79
N THR A 333 55.69 37.84 7.75
CA THR A 333 56.41 37.27 6.59
C THR A 333 55.99 35.83 6.34
N TYR A 334 55.82 35.02 7.39
CA TYR A 334 55.41 33.63 7.27
C TYR A 334 54.05 33.48 6.56
N VAL A 335 53.01 34.21 7.00
CA VAL A 335 51.68 34.07 6.40
C VAL A 335 51.59 34.62 4.98
N ALA A 336 52.46 35.57 4.60
CA ALA A 336 52.56 36.07 3.22
C ALA A 336 53.07 34.99 2.23
N GLY A 337 53.86 34.02 2.72
CA GLY A 337 54.46 32.94 1.95
C GLY A 337 53.68 31.62 1.95
N LEU A 338 52.44 31.58 2.46
CA LEU A 338 51.60 30.39 2.45
C LEU A 338 51.07 30.09 1.04
N GLY A 339 51.29 28.89 0.53
CA GLY A 339 50.89 28.48 -0.82
C GLY A 339 49.40 28.12 -0.96
N GLU A 340 48.74 27.80 0.14
CA GLU A 340 47.34 27.34 0.15
C GLU A 340 46.29 28.45 0.27
N ILE A 341 46.72 29.71 0.38
CA ILE A 341 45.84 30.88 0.44
C ILE A 341 45.92 31.64 -0.89
N PRO A 342 44.79 32.05 -1.50
CA PRO A 342 44.76 32.83 -2.75
C PRO A 342 45.57 34.13 -2.65
N SER A 343 46.34 34.43 -3.70
CA SER A 343 47.29 35.55 -3.64
C SER A 343 46.68 36.93 -3.94
N LYS A 344 45.54 36.97 -4.62
CA LYS A 344 44.92 38.19 -5.13
C LYS A 344 43.47 38.29 -4.69
N ALA A 345 43.05 39.51 -4.37
CA ALA A 345 41.67 39.87 -4.12
C ALA A 345 40.94 40.16 -5.45
N CYS A 346 39.65 39.82 -5.53
CA CYS A 346 38.83 40.23 -6.67
C CYS A 346 38.53 41.73 -6.60
N GLY A 347 38.72 42.44 -7.70
CA GLY A 347 38.42 43.87 -7.80
C GLY A 347 37.93 44.27 -9.18
N SER A 348 37.54 45.54 -9.33
CA SER A 348 37.25 46.14 -10.63
C SER A 348 38.54 46.28 -11.47
N ALA A 349 38.38 46.46 -12.78
CA ALA A 349 39.52 46.73 -13.66
C ALA A 349 40.34 47.96 -13.22
N GLU A 350 39.68 48.96 -12.64
CA GLU A 350 40.33 50.14 -12.07
C GLU A 350 41.16 49.81 -10.83
N GLN A 351 40.60 49.03 -9.88
CA GLN A 351 41.32 48.59 -8.69
C GLN A 351 42.54 47.74 -9.03
N ALA A 352 42.40 46.84 -10.03
CA ALA A 352 43.51 46.03 -10.53
C ALA A 352 44.61 46.86 -11.20
N SER A 353 44.24 47.96 -11.90
CA SER A 353 45.22 48.87 -12.49
C SER A 353 45.96 49.71 -11.43
N GLN A 354 45.25 50.16 -10.39
CA GLN A 354 45.83 50.99 -9.32
C GLN A 354 46.69 50.19 -8.34
N ASN A 355 46.30 48.95 -8.01
CA ASN A 355 47.05 48.08 -7.12
C ASN A 355 47.09 46.63 -7.64
N PRO A 356 47.90 46.34 -8.68
CA PRO A 356 48.02 45.00 -9.23
C PRO A 356 48.68 44.01 -8.27
N SER A 357 49.31 44.48 -7.19
CA SER A 357 49.87 43.63 -6.14
C SER A 357 48.78 42.99 -5.28
N LYS A 358 47.64 43.67 -5.10
CA LYS A 358 46.48 43.20 -4.33
C LYS A 358 45.38 42.63 -5.22
N TYR A 359 44.99 43.33 -6.29
CA TYR A 359 43.79 43.00 -7.05
C TYR A 359 44.08 42.37 -8.41
N VAL A 360 43.14 41.55 -8.87
CA VAL A 360 42.96 41.18 -10.28
C VAL A 360 41.49 41.36 -10.63
N ALA A 361 41.21 41.66 -11.90
CA ALA A 361 39.84 41.79 -12.39
C ALA A 361 39.09 40.46 -12.19
N ASP A 362 37.91 40.52 -11.57
CA ASP A 362 37.11 39.33 -11.28
C ASP A 362 36.78 38.56 -12.57
N ASN A 363 37.11 37.28 -12.57
CA ASN A 363 36.81 36.35 -13.66
C ASN A 363 35.97 35.18 -13.10
N PRO A 364 34.63 35.22 -13.26
CA PRO A 364 33.76 34.20 -12.68
C PRO A 364 33.94 32.81 -13.31
N ALA A 365 34.70 32.67 -14.39
CA ALA A 365 35.01 31.37 -15.00
C ALA A 365 36.07 30.57 -14.22
N THR A 366 36.86 31.21 -13.35
CA THR A 366 38.03 30.62 -12.69
C THR A 366 38.11 31.06 -11.22
N ILE A 367 37.61 30.22 -10.32
CA ILE A 367 37.57 30.47 -8.85
C ILE A 367 38.96 30.64 -8.20
N TRP A 368 40.05 30.35 -8.92
CA TRP A 368 41.42 30.40 -8.39
C TRP A 368 42.17 31.69 -8.72
N ASP A 369 41.63 32.53 -9.61
CA ASP A 369 42.30 33.76 -10.03
C ASP A 369 42.29 34.80 -8.90
N CYS A 370 41.17 34.91 -8.20
CA CYS A 370 41.00 35.83 -7.08
C CYS A 370 39.90 35.39 -6.13
N TRP A 371 40.00 35.80 -4.87
CA TRP A 371 38.95 35.60 -3.86
C TRP A 371 38.53 36.96 -3.27
N PRO A 372 37.34 37.08 -2.65
CA PRO A 372 36.98 38.28 -1.90
C PRO A 372 38.02 38.59 -0.82
N GLU A 373 38.32 39.87 -0.66
CA GLU A 373 39.33 40.36 0.27
C GLU A 373 39.16 39.81 1.70
N GLU A 374 37.93 39.85 2.20
CA GLU A 374 37.62 39.41 3.56
C GLU A 374 37.78 37.89 3.77
N ALA A 375 37.63 37.07 2.71
CA ALA A 375 37.90 35.64 2.78
C ALA A 375 39.40 35.35 2.89
N ILE A 376 40.25 36.13 2.18
CA ILE A 376 41.70 36.02 2.24
C ILE A 376 42.19 36.48 3.62
N LYS A 377 41.70 37.62 4.12
CA LYS A 377 42.02 38.13 5.46
C LYS A 377 41.65 37.12 6.55
N ALA A 378 40.47 36.51 6.48
CA ALA A 378 40.06 35.48 7.43
C ALA A 378 41.04 34.30 7.44
N GLN A 379 41.41 33.77 6.27
CA GLN A 379 42.38 32.67 6.15
C GLN A 379 43.75 33.05 6.69
N VAL A 380 44.25 34.26 6.40
CA VAL A 380 45.54 34.76 6.91
C VAL A 380 45.54 34.85 8.43
N ILE A 381 44.47 35.38 9.05
CA ILE A 381 44.35 35.48 10.50
C ILE A 381 44.26 34.09 11.15
N ALA A 382 43.49 33.16 10.57
CA ALA A 382 43.41 31.77 11.04
C ALA A 382 44.78 31.09 10.95
N ALA A 383 45.46 31.21 9.81
CA ALA A 383 46.79 30.65 9.59
C ALA A 383 47.84 31.23 10.55
N ARG A 384 47.78 32.54 10.81
CA ARG A 384 48.63 33.23 11.80
C ARG A 384 48.38 32.69 13.21
N SER A 385 47.13 32.45 13.56
CA SER A 385 46.73 31.92 14.86
C SER A 385 47.21 30.49 15.07
N TYR A 386 47.06 29.62 14.05
CA TYR A 386 47.63 28.27 14.07
C TYR A 386 49.14 28.30 14.32
N ALA A 387 49.88 29.06 13.50
CA ALA A 387 51.33 29.17 13.55
C ALA A 387 51.83 29.66 14.92
N ALA A 388 51.15 30.65 15.51
CA ALA A 388 51.52 31.19 16.82
C ALA A 388 51.31 30.24 18.00
N THR A 389 50.56 29.15 17.81
CA THR A 389 50.36 28.10 18.84
C THR A 389 51.29 26.89 18.67
N SER A 390 52.12 26.87 17.62
CA SER A 390 53.02 25.74 17.38
C SER A 390 54.19 25.76 18.37
N SER A 391 54.33 24.69 19.15
CA SER A 391 55.47 24.48 20.05
C SER A 391 56.68 23.83 19.36
N GLN A 392 56.51 23.36 18.13
CA GLN A 392 57.54 22.75 17.30
C GLN A 392 57.72 23.55 16.01
N PRO A 393 58.88 23.44 15.33
CA PRO A 393 59.06 24.04 14.02
C PRO A 393 57.93 23.64 13.06
N ILE A 394 57.30 24.64 12.44
CA ILE A 394 56.18 24.44 11.53
C ILE A 394 56.73 23.81 10.25
N CYS A 395 56.19 22.65 9.86
CA CYS A 395 56.56 21.98 8.63
C CYS A 395 55.96 22.69 7.40
N THR A 396 56.60 22.54 6.24
CA THR A 396 56.24 23.24 5.00
C THR A 396 55.24 22.47 4.13
N SER A 397 54.77 21.31 4.60
CA SER A 397 53.80 20.46 3.93
C SER A 397 52.40 20.62 4.53
N ALA A 398 51.41 20.01 3.87
CA ALA A 398 50.02 19.96 4.33
C ALA A 398 49.83 19.27 5.70
N ALA A 399 50.88 18.67 6.28
CA ALA A 399 50.84 18.18 7.67
C ALA A 399 50.81 19.33 8.69
N CYS A 400 51.29 20.52 8.31
CA CYS A 400 51.17 21.74 9.11
C CYS A 400 50.43 22.80 8.30
N GLN A 401 51.15 23.51 7.43
CA GLN A 401 50.63 24.52 6.50
C GLN A 401 51.57 24.57 5.30
N VAL A 402 51.04 24.64 4.09
CA VAL A 402 51.88 24.64 2.89
C VAL A 402 52.61 25.99 2.78
N TYR A 403 53.89 26.02 3.14
CA TYR A 403 54.73 27.22 3.07
C TYR A 403 55.73 27.10 1.92
N VAL A 404 55.64 28.04 0.98
CA VAL A 404 56.47 28.08 -0.24
C VAL A 404 57.39 29.31 -0.29
N GLY A 405 57.30 30.18 0.72
CA GLY A 405 58.01 31.47 0.74
C GLY A 405 57.44 32.50 -0.22
N GLY A 406 58.15 33.62 -0.36
CA GLY A 406 57.72 34.77 -1.17
C GLY A 406 56.77 35.72 -0.44
N ASN A 407 56.31 36.74 -1.17
CA ASN A 407 55.55 37.88 -0.62
C ASN A 407 54.26 38.17 -1.42
N ASN A 408 53.76 37.20 -2.18
CA ASN A 408 52.61 37.38 -3.09
C ASN A 408 51.32 37.83 -2.38
N LYS A 409 51.21 37.59 -1.07
CA LYS A 409 50.09 37.99 -0.20
C LYS A 409 50.45 39.04 0.85
N GLN A 410 51.54 39.77 0.66
CA GLN A 410 52.02 40.74 1.66
C GLN A 410 50.93 41.75 2.05
N TRP A 411 50.12 42.19 1.08
CA TRP A 411 48.99 43.10 1.34
C TRP A 411 48.03 42.56 2.42
N ALA A 412 47.68 41.26 2.37
CA ALA A 412 46.74 40.66 3.31
C ALA A 412 47.40 40.41 4.67
N ALA A 413 48.71 40.10 4.66
CA ALA A 413 49.51 39.99 5.86
C ALA A 413 49.53 41.34 6.60
N ASP A 414 49.86 42.42 5.90
CA ASP A 414 49.98 43.79 6.45
C ASP A 414 48.64 44.34 6.93
N GLU A 415 47.57 44.20 6.15
CA GLU A 415 46.23 44.68 6.53
C GLU A 415 45.64 43.91 7.71
N THR A 416 46.15 42.71 8.01
CA THR A 416 45.77 41.90 9.18
C THR A 416 46.90 41.79 10.19
N ALA A 417 47.87 42.70 10.15
CA ALA A 417 49.09 42.60 10.94
C ALA A 417 48.76 42.39 12.44
N ASN A 418 49.37 41.36 13.01
CA ASN A 418 49.22 40.97 14.41
C ASN A 418 47.79 40.67 14.88
N GLN A 419 46.85 40.40 13.97
CA GLN A 419 45.51 39.93 14.33
C GLN A 419 45.49 38.41 14.51
N TYR A 420 44.87 37.96 15.61
CA TYR A 420 44.77 36.56 16.02
C TYR A 420 43.36 36.24 16.50
N VAL A 421 42.93 34.99 16.32
CA VAL A 421 41.73 34.45 16.95
C VAL A 421 42.08 34.02 18.38
N THR A 422 41.27 34.44 19.34
CA THR A 422 41.51 34.22 20.77
C THR A 422 40.28 33.64 21.47
N HIS A 423 40.49 32.78 22.46
CA HIS A 423 39.46 32.23 23.35
C HIS A 423 39.93 32.36 24.79
N GLY A 424 39.15 33.03 25.64
CA GLY A 424 39.56 33.32 27.02
C GLY A 424 40.90 34.06 27.13
N GLY A 425 41.21 34.94 26.17
CA GLY A 425 42.46 35.71 26.10
C GLY A 425 43.67 34.97 25.54
N ASN A 426 43.57 33.68 25.25
CA ASN A 426 44.65 32.89 24.66
C ASN A 426 44.45 32.73 23.15
N ILE A 427 45.54 32.80 22.37
CA ILE A 427 45.50 32.51 20.93
C ILE A 427 45.07 31.05 20.74
N ILE A 428 44.09 30.84 19.87
CA ILE A 428 43.58 29.50 19.60
C ILE A 428 44.44 28.78 18.55
N ARG A 429 44.47 27.45 18.65
CA ARG A 429 44.94 26.60 17.54
C ARG A 429 43.86 26.54 16.46
N ALA A 430 43.90 27.50 15.55
CA ALA A 430 42.90 27.72 14.50
C ALA A 430 43.12 26.77 13.31
N PHE A 431 42.62 25.53 13.40
CA PHE A 431 42.62 24.62 12.25
C PHE A 431 41.67 25.13 11.14
N TYR A 432 41.98 24.80 9.89
CA TYR A 432 41.18 25.12 8.72
C TYR A 432 41.37 24.06 7.64
N SER A 433 40.40 23.93 6.75
CA SER A 433 40.44 22.97 5.64
C SER A 433 39.73 23.52 4.40
N SER A 434 39.90 22.84 3.27
CA SER A 434 39.43 23.27 1.94
C SER A 434 37.92 23.53 1.90
N ASP A 435 37.10 22.49 1.76
CA ASP A 435 35.66 22.62 1.51
C ASP A 435 34.84 21.68 2.39
N ASN A 436 34.22 22.24 3.42
CA ASN A 436 33.46 21.45 4.39
C ASN A 436 31.98 21.32 4.01
N SER A 437 31.56 21.98 2.92
CA SER A 437 30.18 21.97 2.44
C SER A 437 29.78 20.65 1.76
N GLN A 438 30.74 19.78 1.44
CA GLN A 438 30.46 18.47 0.87
C GLN A 438 29.88 17.48 1.91
N GLY A 439 29.82 17.86 3.19
CA GLY A 439 29.16 17.13 4.26
C GLY A 439 27.93 17.88 4.78
N TYR A 440 27.95 18.22 6.07
CA TYR A 440 26.96 19.08 6.75
C TYR A 440 27.65 20.29 7.40
N GLY A 441 28.79 20.70 6.82
CA GLY A 441 29.68 21.73 7.34
C GLY A 441 30.84 21.18 8.16
N THR A 442 31.32 22.00 9.09
CA THR A 442 32.49 21.68 9.92
C THR A 442 32.12 20.71 11.04
N ALA A 443 33.12 20.00 11.54
CA ALA A 443 32.98 19.03 12.61
C ALA A 443 33.63 19.49 13.90
N SER A 444 33.06 19.02 15.01
CA SER A 444 33.72 19.13 16.30
C SER A 444 34.99 18.29 16.24
N ILE A 445 36.07 18.78 16.83
CA ILE A 445 37.36 18.08 16.82
C ILE A 445 37.27 16.63 17.32
N SER A 446 36.39 16.36 18.29
CA SER A 446 36.14 15.03 18.86
C SER A 446 35.49 14.03 17.90
N GLU A 447 34.93 14.51 16.78
CA GLU A 447 34.31 13.66 15.75
C GLU A 447 35.33 13.12 14.74
N VAL A 448 36.49 13.78 14.61
CA VAL A 448 37.50 13.49 13.58
C VAL A 448 38.80 12.99 14.21
N TRP A 449 39.30 13.70 15.22
CA TRP A 449 40.53 13.38 15.93
C TRP A 449 40.21 12.88 17.33
N ASN A 450 39.75 11.63 17.39
CA ASN A 450 39.48 10.88 18.60
C ASN A 450 40.42 9.67 18.73
N ASN A 451 40.42 9.06 19.92
CA ASN A 451 41.14 7.84 20.20
C ASN A 451 40.53 6.67 19.41
N TRP A 452 41.27 5.57 19.27
CA TRP A 452 40.82 4.40 18.51
C TRP A 452 39.51 3.78 19.00
N ASP A 453 39.14 3.96 20.27
CA ASP A 453 37.87 3.52 20.87
C ASP A 453 36.70 4.49 20.64
N GLY A 454 36.96 5.66 20.05
CA GLY A 454 36.01 6.75 19.84
C GLY A 454 35.98 7.80 20.96
N SER A 455 36.74 7.61 22.04
CA SER A 455 36.85 8.58 23.14
C SER A 455 37.67 9.81 22.75
N TYR A 456 37.47 10.94 23.42
CA TYR A 456 38.20 12.18 23.15
C TYR A 456 38.71 12.80 24.45
N SER A 457 40.00 13.16 24.47
CA SER A 457 40.68 13.73 25.65
C SER A 457 41.23 15.14 25.42
N GLY A 458 41.03 15.74 24.25
CA GLY A 458 41.50 17.09 23.96
C GLY A 458 40.63 18.19 24.57
N ASN A 459 41.17 19.40 24.70
CA ASN A 459 40.45 20.57 25.21
C ASN A 459 40.49 21.72 24.20
N TYR A 460 39.55 21.71 23.26
CA TYR A 460 39.41 22.74 22.23
C TYR A 460 37.95 23.18 22.14
N PRO A 461 37.43 23.91 23.14
CA PRO A 461 36.01 24.27 23.23
C PRO A 461 35.53 25.14 22.07
N TYR A 462 36.45 25.83 21.39
CA TYR A 462 36.19 26.68 20.23
C TYR A 462 36.09 25.92 18.89
N LEU A 463 36.46 24.63 18.84
CA LEU A 463 36.38 23.79 17.63
C LEU A 463 35.14 22.88 17.68
N GLN A 464 33.97 23.51 17.54
CA GLN A 464 32.69 22.83 17.47
C GLN A 464 32.22 22.70 16.02
N ALA A 465 31.31 21.76 15.79
CA ALA A 465 30.62 21.66 14.51
C ALA A 465 29.79 22.92 14.23
N VAL A 466 29.97 23.48 13.05
CA VAL A 466 29.24 24.64 12.54
C VAL A 466 28.73 24.30 11.15
N ASN A 467 27.43 24.48 10.95
CA ASN A 467 26.78 24.26 9.67
C ASN A 467 26.96 25.50 8.77
N ASP A 468 27.82 25.38 7.76
CA ASP A 468 28.13 26.43 6.78
C ASP A 468 27.44 26.21 5.42
N MET A 469 26.54 25.23 5.29
CA MET A 469 25.91 24.85 4.03
C MET A 469 25.17 26.00 3.33
N GLY A 470 24.57 26.90 4.11
CA GLY A 470 23.83 28.06 3.59
C GLY A 470 24.72 29.24 3.18
N ILE A 471 26.00 29.22 3.54
CA ILE A 471 26.92 30.33 3.29
C ILE A 471 28.13 29.94 2.43
N ALA A 472 28.49 28.65 2.37
CA ALA A 472 29.66 28.21 1.63
C ALA A 472 29.48 28.36 0.12
N ALA A 473 30.57 28.73 -0.57
CA ALA A 473 30.60 28.79 -2.02
C ALA A 473 30.38 27.39 -2.59
N ASN A 474 29.65 27.28 -3.71
CA ASN A 474 29.31 25.98 -4.27
C ASN A 474 30.55 25.31 -4.90
N GLY A 475 31.16 24.37 -4.18
CA GLY A 475 32.18 23.47 -4.72
C GLY A 475 31.53 22.38 -5.59
N GLY A 476 32.24 21.88 -6.61
CA GLY A 476 31.73 20.85 -7.53
C GLY A 476 31.36 19.50 -6.90
N TYR A 477 31.51 19.33 -5.58
CA TYR A 477 31.25 18.10 -4.83
C TYR A 477 30.26 18.27 -3.67
N ARG A 478 29.56 19.42 -3.57
CA ARG A 478 28.67 19.78 -2.44
C ARG A 478 27.56 18.76 -2.14
N ASP A 479 27.14 18.00 -3.17
CA ASP A 479 26.10 16.98 -3.08
C ASP A 479 26.58 15.62 -3.59
N TRP A 480 27.89 15.37 -3.52
CA TRP A 480 28.45 14.11 -3.96
C TRP A 480 28.05 12.99 -2.98
N THR A 481 27.42 11.94 -3.47
CA THR A 481 27.09 10.74 -2.71
C THR A 481 27.53 9.50 -3.47
N CYS A 482 27.89 8.46 -2.72
CA CYS A 482 28.30 7.18 -3.30
C CYS A 482 27.95 6.04 -2.34
N ARG A 483 27.34 4.98 -2.88
CA ARG A 483 26.90 3.80 -2.14
C ARG A 483 27.86 2.63 -2.30
N THR A 484 28.06 1.79 -1.29
CA THR A 484 28.76 0.49 -1.41
C THR A 484 27.84 -0.61 -1.93
N ASN A 485 28.39 -1.70 -2.44
CA ASN A 485 27.64 -2.95 -2.61
C ASN A 485 27.08 -3.45 -1.27
N SER A 486 26.18 -4.44 -1.37
CA SER A 486 25.59 -5.12 -0.23
C SER A 486 26.57 -6.12 0.41
N TYR A 487 26.53 -6.23 1.72
CA TYR A 487 27.36 -7.11 2.54
C TYR A 487 26.50 -7.89 3.52
N ASN A 488 26.62 -9.21 3.53
CA ASN A 488 26.01 -10.03 4.57
C ASN A 488 26.86 -10.03 5.86
N ILE A 489 26.31 -10.53 6.96
CA ILE A 489 27.00 -10.55 8.26
C ILE A 489 28.28 -11.42 8.26
N GLU A 490 28.35 -12.42 7.37
CA GLU A 490 29.55 -13.26 7.21
C GLU A 490 30.70 -12.45 6.62
N GLN A 491 30.45 -11.66 5.58
CA GLN A 491 31.43 -10.75 4.99
C GLN A 491 31.84 -9.65 5.98
N ILE A 492 30.92 -9.17 6.82
CA ILE A 492 31.28 -8.25 7.92
C ILE A 492 32.23 -8.93 8.92
N ASN A 493 32.03 -10.21 9.25
CA ASN A 493 32.97 -10.93 10.09
C ASN A 493 34.35 -11.10 9.43
N GLN A 494 34.40 -11.40 8.13
CA GLN A 494 35.65 -11.45 7.35
C GLN A 494 36.41 -10.11 7.39
N PHE A 495 35.69 -8.99 7.33
CA PHE A 495 36.27 -7.66 7.52
C PHE A 495 36.94 -7.51 8.90
N PHE A 496 36.28 -7.93 9.99
CA PHE A 496 36.88 -7.85 11.32
C PHE A 496 38.02 -8.85 11.56
N ASP A 497 38.01 -9.99 10.88
CA ASP A 497 39.13 -10.93 10.89
C ASP A 497 40.35 -10.35 10.17
N TYR A 498 40.13 -9.70 9.01
CA TYR A 498 41.16 -8.93 8.32
C TYR A 498 41.70 -7.79 9.21
N ALA A 499 40.81 -7.03 9.86
CA ALA A 499 41.19 -5.94 10.77
C ALA A 499 42.13 -6.42 11.88
N LYS A 500 41.85 -7.59 12.47
CA LYS A 500 42.69 -8.19 13.51
C LYS A 500 44.03 -8.68 12.98
N ASN A 501 44.05 -9.32 11.81
CA ASN A 501 45.21 -10.07 11.33
C ASN A 501 46.18 -9.22 10.51
N ASP A 502 45.64 -8.37 9.63
CA ASP A 502 46.36 -7.74 8.53
C ASP A 502 46.54 -6.22 8.71
N TYR A 503 45.63 -5.52 9.42
CA TYR A 503 45.76 -4.08 9.63
C TYR A 503 46.76 -3.73 10.74
N THR A 504 47.95 -3.23 10.35
CA THR A 504 49.09 -3.09 11.25
C THR A 504 49.02 -1.86 12.17
N SER A 505 48.51 -0.72 11.68
CA SER A 505 48.55 0.57 12.39
C SER A 505 47.81 0.60 13.74
N ALA A 506 46.85 -0.31 13.96
CA ALA A 506 46.08 -0.44 15.19
C ALA A 506 45.93 -1.91 15.64
N LYS A 507 46.89 -2.78 15.28
CA LYS A 507 46.76 -4.24 15.40
C LYS A 507 46.38 -4.73 16.80
N SER A 508 47.07 -4.26 17.83
CA SER A 508 46.79 -4.69 19.22
C SER A 508 45.39 -4.30 19.67
N PHE A 509 44.94 -3.09 19.29
CA PHE A 509 43.58 -2.62 19.60
C PHE A 509 42.52 -3.46 18.87
N LEU A 510 42.67 -3.67 17.56
CA LEU A 510 41.72 -4.43 16.75
C LEU A 510 41.66 -5.91 17.17
N THR A 511 42.79 -6.47 17.57
CA THR A 511 42.87 -7.82 18.15
C THR A 511 42.06 -7.90 19.44
N ASN A 512 42.24 -6.96 20.36
CA ASN A 512 41.49 -6.91 21.61
C ASN A 512 40.01 -6.68 21.37
N LEU A 513 39.64 -5.79 20.45
CA LEU A 513 38.26 -5.53 20.05
C LEU A 513 37.60 -6.81 19.54
N LYS A 514 38.22 -7.52 18.60
CA LYS A 514 37.66 -8.76 18.04
C LYS A 514 37.56 -9.88 19.09
N ASN A 515 38.56 -10.01 19.97
CA ASN A 515 38.51 -10.99 21.06
C ASN A 515 37.39 -10.68 22.07
N THR A 516 37.14 -9.39 22.34
CA THR A 516 36.07 -8.93 23.25
C THR A 516 34.69 -9.21 22.68
N VAL A 517 34.50 -8.95 21.38
CA VAL A 517 33.20 -9.02 20.72
C VAL A 517 32.84 -10.46 20.30
N GLY A 518 33.82 -11.28 19.93
CA GLY A 518 33.58 -12.60 19.36
C GLY A 518 33.07 -12.52 17.93
N THR A 519 32.08 -13.33 17.57
CA THR A 519 31.44 -13.27 16.25
C THR A 519 30.51 -12.06 16.20
N VAL A 520 30.73 -11.17 15.24
CA VAL A 520 29.94 -9.94 15.09
C VAL A 520 28.53 -10.30 14.64
N THR A 521 27.54 -9.75 15.33
CA THR A 521 26.11 -9.95 15.06
C THR A 521 25.43 -8.67 14.58
N SER A 522 25.94 -7.51 14.98
CA SER A 522 25.39 -6.22 14.55
C SER A 522 26.40 -5.06 14.69
N LEU A 523 26.14 -4.00 13.93
CA LEU A 523 26.87 -2.73 13.98
C LEU A 523 25.88 -1.59 14.26
N SER A 524 26.32 -0.61 15.04
CA SER A 524 25.61 0.66 15.21
C SER A 524 26.60 1.82 15.20
N PHE A 525 26.15 3.00 14.79
CA PHE A 525 27.00 4.14 14.51
C PHE A 525 26.48 5.37 15.26
N GLU A 526 27.32 5.95 16.11
CA GLU A 526 27.06 7.20 16.80
C GLU A 526 27.58 8.37 15.96
N LYS A 527 26.68 9.28 15.59
CA LYS A 527 27.02 10.49 14.85
C LYS A 527 27.12 11.68 15.78
N GLY A 528 28.07 12.57 15.50
CA GLY A 528 28.12 13.87 16.15
C GLY A 528 27.26 14.92 15.44
N PRO A 529 27.26 16.17 15.92
CA PRO A 529 26.46 17.25 15.33
C PRO A 529 26.74 17.50 13.84
N SER A 530 27.95 17.20 13.36
CA SER A 530 28.31 17.32 11.94
C SER A 530 27.83 16.17 11.05
N GLN A 531 27.05 15.24 11.61
CA GLN A 531 26.58 13.99 10.98
C GLN A 531 27.70 13.00 10.63
N ARG A 532 28.96 13.31 10.94
CA ARG A 532 30.08 12.38 10.85
C ARG A 532 29.94 11.29 11.89
N VAL A 533 30.27 10.07 11.49
CA VAL A 533 30.33 8.93 12.41
C VAL A 533 31.53 9.12 13.34
N LYS A 534 31.23 9.34 14.61
CA LYS A 534 32.21 9.50 15.67
C LYS A 534 32.62 8.15 16.24
N VAL A 535 31.64 7.30 16.55
CA VAL A 535 31.85 5.98 17.17
C VAL A 535 31.12 4.89 16.37
N VAL A 536 31.80 3.77 16.15
CA VAL A 536 31.23 2.52 15.67
C VAL A 536 31.17 1.55 16.84
N ARG A 537 29.97 1.13 17.19
CA ARG A 537 29.73 0.13 18.22
C ARG A 537 29.51 -1.22 17.56
N VAL A 538 30.39 -2.16 17.90
CA VAL A 538 30.44 -3.51 17.36
C VAL A 538 29.91 -4.46 18.43
N THR A 539 28.81 -5.14 18.11
CA THR A 539 28.17 -6.10 19.02
C THR A 539 28.29 -7.50 18.44
N GLY A 540 28.60 -8.46 19.30
CA GLY A 540 28.80 -9.85 18.92
C GLY A 540 28.41 -10.82 20.02
N THR A 541 28.74 -12.08 19.82
CA THR A 541 28.33 -13.19 20.69
C THR A 541 28.84 -13.07 22.12
N ASN A 542 29.99 -12.42 22.34
CA ASN A 542 30.66 -12.37 23.64
C ASN A 542 30.46 -11.03 24.36
N GLY A 543 30.07 -9.98 23.62
CA GLY A 543 29.87 -8.65 24.17
C GLY A 543 29.90 -7.56 23.11
N THR A 544 30.09 -6.32 23.59
CA THR A 544 30.10 -5.11 22.78
C THR A 544 31.38 -4.33 23.03
N ALA A 545 31.98 -3.81 21.96
CA ALA A 545 33.11 -2.90 22.01
C ALA A 545 32.90 -1.73 21.05
N THR A 546 33.68 -0.66 21.19
CA THR A 546 33.61 0.51 20.33
C THR A 546 34.94 0.78 19.65
N MET A 547 34.86 1.38 18.45
CA MET A 547 36.00 1.96 17.76
C MET A 547 35.61 3.30 17.14
N SER A 548 36.57 4.16 16.82
CA SER A 548 36.27 5.42 16.14
C SER A 548 35.80 5.20 14.70
N GLY A 549 34.98 6.12 14.20
CA GLY A 549 34.61 6.15 12.78
C GLY A 549 35.83 6.30 11.87
N SER A 550 36.80 7.13 12.25
CA SER A 550 38.05 7.32 11.50
C SER A 550 38.88 6.04 11.38
N LEU A 551 38.96 5.24 12.44
CA LEU A 551 39.62 3.94 12.40
C LEU A 551 38.80 2.96 11.54
N PHE A 552 37.48 2.87 11.73
CA PHE A 552 36.63 1.96 10.97
C PHE A 552 36.75 2.21 9.47
N LYS A 553 36.64 3.48 9.03
CA LYS A 553 36.80 3.87 7.63
C LYS A 553 38.18 3.50 7.09
N SER A 554 39.25 3.75 7.85
CA SER A 554 40.61 3.42 7.43
C SER A 554 40.81 1.92 7.22
N VAL A 555 40.35 1.10 8.16
CA VAL A 555 40.45 -0.36 8.07
C VAL A 555 39.55 -0.89 6.95
N TRP A 556 38.33 -0.35 6.79
CA TRP A 556 37.41 -0.72 5.72
C TRP A 556 38.03 -0.46 4.35
N ASN A 557 38.55 0.74 4.12
CA ASN A 557 39.15 1.10 2.83
C ASN A 557 40.40 0.27 2.51
N ASP A 558 41.21 -0.06 3.53
CA ASP A 558 42.36 -0.96 3.38
C ASP A 558 41.91 -2.39 3.00
N TRP A 559 40.85 -2.88 3.64
CA TRP A 559 40.25 -4.18 3.31
C TRP A 559 39.71 -4.21 1.88
N ILE A 560 38.96 -3.19 1.45
CA ILE A 560 38.45 -3.09 0.08
C ILE A 560 39.58 -3.05 -0.93
N TYR A 561 40.63 -2.25 -0.68
CA TYR A 561 41.79 -2.14 -1.57
C TYR A 561 42.48 -3.50 -1.76
N ASN A 562 42.71 -4.23 -0.65
CA ASN A 562 43.49 -5.45 -0.65
C ASN A 562 42.69 -6.73 -0.98
N LYS A 563 41.40 -6.80 -0.62
CA LYS A 563 40.59 -8.03 -0.71
C LYS A 563 39.44 -7.97 -1.72
N LYS A 564 38.94 -6.77 -2.06
CA LYS A 564 37.87 -6.56 -3.08
C LYS A 564 36.69 -7.56 -2.96
N PRO A 565 36.11 -7.72 -1.76
CA PRO A 565 35.15 -8.80 -1.43
C PRO A 565 33.85 -8.77 -2.26
N SER A 566 33.39 -7.58 -2.65
CA SER A 566 32.16 -7.36 -3.41
C SER A 566 32.34 -6.43 -4.62
N GLY A 567 33.54 -5.90 -4.85
CA GLY A 567 33.82 -4.93 -5.91
C GLY A 567 35.07 -4.09 -5.67
N GLN A 568 35.45 -3.27 -6.66
CA GLN A 568 36.67 -2.45 -6.62
C GLN A 568 36.45 -1.04 -6.06
N PHE A 569 35.20 -0.60 -5.87
CA PHE A 569 34.87 0.80 -5.59
C PHE A 569 34.14 1.03 -4.27
N ASP A 570 34.01 0.00 -3.42
CA ASP A 570 33.25 0.01 -2.15
C ASP A 570 33.88 0.82 -1.00
N TYR A 571 34.64 1.86 -1.33
CA TYR A 571 35.27 2.71 -0.34
C TYR A 571 34.24 3.56 0.43
N LEU A 572 34.54 3.81 1.69
CA LEU A 572 33.95 4.89 2.45
C LEU A 572 34.73 6.17 2.15
N TYR A 573 34.12 7.09 1.42
CA TYR A 573 34.81 8.28 0.89
C TYR A 573 34.85 9.46 1.88
N SER A 574 33.97 9.47 2.88
CA SER A 574 33.97 10.45 3.96
C SER A 574 33.57 9.81 5.29
N LEU A 575 33.82 10.51 6.40
CA LEU A 575 33.26 10.18 7.73
C LEU A 575 31.74 10.36 7.82
N THR A 576 31.15 11.04 6.85
CA THR A 576 29.69 11.22 6.76
C THR A 576 29.08 10.07 6.00
N TRP A 577 28.86 8.94 6.67
CA TRP A 577 28.13 7.82 6.08
C TRP A 577 26.85 7.45 6.84
N THR A 578 25.91 6.87 6.13
CA THR A 578 24.76 6.16 6.68
C THR A 578 24.91 4.69 6.37
N TYR A 579 24.40 3.84 7.25
CA TYR A 579 24.23 2.42 6.96
C TYR A 579 22.74 2.12 6.96
N GLN A 580 22.33 1.18 6.11
CA GLN A 580 21.00 0.63 6.11
C GLN A 580 21.07 -0.87 5.90
N ASN A 581 20.07 -1.57 6.43
CA ASN A 581 19.73 -2.90 5.96
C ASN A 581 18.75 -2.69 4.81
N SER A 582 19.11 -3.17 3.62
CA SER A 582 18.26 -3.12 2.42
C SER A 582 16.99 -3.92 2.59
#